data_AF-A0A0Q4GDI1-F1
#
_entry.id   AF-A0A0Q4GDI1-F1
#
_cell.length_a   1.000
_cell.length_b   1.000
_cell.length_c   1.000
_cell.angle_alpha   90.00
_cell.angle_beta   90.00
_cell.angle_gamma   90.00
#
_symmetry.space_group_name_H-M   'P 1'
#
loop_
_entity.id
_entity.type
_entity.pdbx_description
1 polymer ?
#
loop_
_entity_poly.entity_id
_entity_poly.type
_entity_poly.pdbx_seq_one_letter_code
_entity_poly.pdbx_strand_id
1 'polypeptide(L)'
;MIAVLLPLAVGDALLLPAHLVMGVDVGWVMAVHSALTILGLAVWLRRGAAGGFASAMLGVLGPIGLLAALPLGRLSRAGVPRASDDLFGRVSPRMARRGARLAVARLLDGRIRHATPETLGSLVTIMRHGNVAARRRALETVVRSFEPALSPLIALALTDRDQTIRALAAAASARVVENLASARERLSARIALAAEGPDGTDPDAAQTLARLLADHARADVLLSDSQRIHLREDAAATIASGTPDGGGTADARDRQTMLLETFWANGDYAAIDTMVAAIETQPADATTRDMARLAQWWRAGATA
;
A
#
# COMPACT_ATOMS: atom_id res chain seq x y z
N MET A 1 -31.70 -6.49 11.65
CA MET A 1 -31.89 -6.30 10.19
C MET A 1 -32.84 -7.35 9.65
N ILE A 2 -32.50 -8.64 9.76
CA ILE A 2 -33.35 -9.77 9.34
C ILE A 2 -34.76 -9.67 9.94
N ALA A 3 -34.89 -9.43 11.25
CA ALA A 3 -36.19 -9.30 11.92
C ALA A 3 -37.12 -8.19 11.38
N VAL A 4 -36.57 -7.19 10.67
CA VAL A 4 -37.35 -6.09 10.06
C VAL A 4 -37.60 -6.35 8.57
N LEU A 5 -36.65 -6.95 7.85
CA LEU A 5 -36.82 -7.28 6.43
C LEU A 5 -37.75 -8.48 6.20
N LEU A 6 -37.77 -9.44 7.15
CA LEU A 6 -38.62 -10.62 7.07
C LEU A 6 -40.12 -10.27 6.95
N PRO A 7 -40.73 -9.45 7.83
CA PRO A 7 -42.15 -9.11 7.70
C PRO A 7 -42.43 -8.29 6.42
N LEU A 8 -41.50 -7.45 5.97
CA LEU A 8 -41.65 -6.70 4.71
C LEU A 8 -41.67 -7.64 3.50
N ALA A 9 -40.80 -8.66 3.48
CA ALA A 9 -40.78 -9.65 2.42
C ALA A 9 -42.00 -10.57 2.43
N VAL A 10 -42.51 -10.94 3.61
CA VAL A 10 -43.78 -11.68 3.72
C VAL A 10 -44.94 -10.84 3.20
N GLY A 11 -45.01 -9.57 3.61
CA GLY A 11 -46.04 -8.64 3.10
C GLY A 11 -45.98 -8.50 1.59
N ASP A 12 -44.78 -8.36 1.02
CA ASP A 12 -44.55 -8.25 -0.41
C ASP A 12 -44.97 -9.52 -1.18
N ALA A 13 -44.59 -10.69 -0.68
CA ALA A 13 -44.97 -11.97 -1.28
C ALA A 13 -46.49 -12.23 -1.27
N LEU A 14 -47.22 -11.65 -0.29
CA LEU A 14 -48.67 -11.78 -0.17
C LEU A 14 -49.45 -10.87 -1.13
N LEU A 15 -48.81 -9.88 -1.76
CA LEU A 15 -49.50 -8.98 -2.71
C LEU A 15 -49.98 -9.72 -3.97
N LEU A 16 -49.19 -10.68 -4.46
CA LEU A 16 -49.52 -11.48 -5.65
C LEU A 16 -50.76 -12.37 -5.45
N PRO A 17 -50.88 -13.19 -4.38
CA PRO A 17 -52.10 -13.94 -4.14
C PRO A 17 -53.30 -13.04 -3.80
N ALA A 18 -53.10 -11.89 -3.15
CA ALA A 18 -54.18 -10.93 -2.90
C ALA A 18 -54.76 -10.39 -4.22
N HIS A 19 -53.93 -10.08 -5.21
CA HIS A 19 -54.37 -9.73 -6.56
C HIS A 19 -55.22 -10.85 -7.17
N LEU A 20 -54.72 -12.09 -7.15
CA LEU A 20 -55.36 -13.23 -7.81
C LEU A 20 -56.68 -13.66 -7.15
N VAL A 21 -56.78 -13.58 -5.82
CA VAL A 21 -57.93 -14.09 -5.06
C VAL A 21 -58.95 -12.99 -4.78
N MET A 22 -58.50 -11.77 -4.46
CA MET A 22 -59.38 -10.68 -4.03
C MET A 22 -59.61 -9.65 -5.13
N GLY A 23 -58.99 -9.81 -6.31
CA GLY A 23 -59.17 -8.90 -7.44
C GLY A 23 -58.63 -7.49 -7.19
N VAL A 24 -57.63 -7.35 -6.32
CA VAL A 24 -56.98 -6.05 -6.04
C VAL A 24 -56.40 -5.51 -7.34
N ASP A 25 -56.62 -4.23 -7.64
CA ASP A 25 -56.08 -3.61 -8.84
C ASP A 25 -54.55 -3.69 -8.91
N VAL A 26 -54.01 -3.94 -10.11
CA VAL A 26 -52.56 -4.09 -10.34
C VAL A 26 -51.79 -2.82 -9.95
N GLY A 27 -52.38 -1.64 -10.14
CA GLY A 27 -51.78 -0.37 -9.76
C GLY A 27 -51.54 -0.28 -8.26
N TRP A 28 -52.48 -0.76 -7.44
CA TRP A 28 -52.33 -0.81 -5.98
C TRP A 28 -51.25 -1.79 -5.54
N VAL A 29 -51.19 -2.97 -6.17
CA VAL A 29 -50.14 -3.97 -5.92
C VAL A 29 -48.76 -3.38 -6.19
N MET A 30 -48.58 -2.71 -7.33
CA MET A 30 -47.32 -2.08 -7.71
C MET A 30 -46.94 -0.92 -6.78
N ALA A 31 -47.91 -0.12 -6.34
CA ALA A 31 -47.67 0.97 -5.40
C ALA A 31 -47.20 0.46 -4.03
N VAL A 32 -47.85 -0.59 -3.49
CA VAL A 32 -47.48 -1.18 -2.21
C VAL A 32 -46.12 -1.87 -2.30
N HIS A 33 -45.84 -2.63 -3.37
CA HIS A 33 -44.53 -3.23 -3.62
C HIS A 33 -43.42 -2.17 -3.65
N SER A 34 -43.65 -1.05 -4.35
CA SER A 34 -42.70 0.05 -4.44
C SER A 34 -42.43 0.68 -3.06
N ALA A 35 -43.48 0.90 -2.26
CA ALA A 35 -43.34 1.43 -0.90
C ALA A 35 -42.56 0.49 0.02
N LEU A 36 -42.86 -0.82 -0.02
CA LEU A 36 -42.14 -1.84 0.76
C LEU A 36 -40.67 -1.94 0.35
N THR A 37 -40.39 -1.82 -0.94
CA THR A 37 -39.04 -1.82 -1.51
C THR A 37 -38.22 -0.63 -1.02
N ILE A 38 -38.77 0.58 -1.11
CA ILE A 38 -38.13 1.81 -0.62
C ILE A 38 -37.88 1.70 0.90
N LEU A 39 -38.84 1.20 1.66
CA LEU A 39 -38.70 1.03 3.12
C LEU A 39 -37.62 0.01 3.47
N GLY A 40 -37.58 -1.12 2.75
CA GLY A 40 -36.55 -2.15 2.90
C GLY A 40 -35.15 -1.61 2.61
N LEU A 41 -35.01 -0.83 1.53
CA LEU A 41 -33.76 -0.18 1.15
C LEU A 41 -33.31 0.86 2.20
N ALA A 42 -34.23 1.68 2.71
CA ALA A 42 -33.93 2.67 3.74
C ALA A 42 -33.48 2.02 5.07
N VAL A 43 -34.13 0.93 5.48
CA VAL A 43 -33.72 0.15 6.67
C VAL A 43 -32.35 -0.49 6.47
N TRP A 44 -32.05 -0.97 5.26
CA TRP A 44 -30.75 -1.51 4.91
C TRP A 44 -29.66 -0.44 5.03
N LEU A 45 -29.83 0.70 4.35
CA LEU A 45 -28.85 1.79 4.32
C LEU A 45 -28.57 2.35 5.72
N ARG A 46 -29.62 2.54 6.54
CA ARG A 46 -29.49 3.03 7.93
C ARG A 46 -28.67 2.12 8.83
N ARG A 47 -28.61 0.81 8.57
CA ARG A 47 -27.89 -0.16 9.40
C ARG A 47 -26.44 -0.39 8.97
N GLY A 48 -25.92 0.41 8.05
CA GLY A 48 -24.50 0.37 7.66
C GLY A 48 -24.08 -0.97 7.03
N ALA A 49 -25.02 -1.73 6.50
CA ALA A 49 -24.70 -2.92 5.72
C ALA A 49 -24.09 -2.45 4.39
N ALA A 50 -22.75 -2.47 4.33
CA ALA A 50 -21.96 -2.03 3.19
C ALA A 50 -22.62 -2.47 1.87
N GLY A 51 -23.08 -1.47 1.11
CA GLY A 51 -23.79 -1.66 -0.15
C GLY A 51 -22.88 -2.31 -1.18
N GLY A 52 -22.93 -3.64 -1.25
CA GLY A 52 -22.33 -4.36 -2.36
C GLY A 52 -23.22 -4.19 -3.60
N PHE A 53 -22.60 -4.23 -4.78
CA PHE A 53 -23.31 -4.18 -6.06
C PHE A 53 -24.50 -5.17 -6.13
N ALA A 54 -24.33 -6.37 -5.58
CA ALA A 54 -25.39 -7.38 -5.49
C ALA A 54 -26.65 -6.90 -4.73
N SER A 55 -26.48 -6.11 -3.66
CA SER A 55 -27.62 -5.55 -2.91
C SER A 55 -28.32 -4.42 -3.66
N ALA A 56 -27.58 -3.66 -4.49
CA ALA A 56 -28.18 -2.63 -5.35
C ALA A 56 -29.00 -3.26 -6.49
N MET A 57 -28.49 -4.32 -7.11
CA MET A 57 -29.18 -5.04 -8.18
C MET A 57 -30.40 -5.82 -7.67
N LEU A 58 -30.24 -6.56 -6.56
CA LEU A 58 -31.34 -7.36 -6.01
C LEU A 58 -32.37 -6.51 -5.27
N GLY A 59 -32.05 -5.27 -4.88
CA GLY A 59 -33.02 -4.34 -4.30
C GLY A 59 -34.17 -3.97 -5.25
N VAL A 60 -33.97 -4.10 -6.56
CA VAL A 60 -35.02 -3.89 -7.57
C VAL A 60 -36.12 -4.95 -7.48
N LEU A 61 -35.79 -6.15 -6.98
CA LEU A 61 -36.76 -7.22 -6.72
C LEU A 61 -37.44 -7.07 -5.34
N GLY A 62 -37.35 -5.89 -4.73
CA GLY A 62 -37.96 -5.57 -3.45
C GLY A 62 -37.34 -6.27 -2.24
N PRO A 63 -38.09 -6.35 -1.12
CA PRO A 63 -37.59 -6.92 0.13
C PRO A 63 -37.13 -8.38 0.02
N ILE A 64 -37.72 -9.15 -0.90
CA ILE A 64 -37.34 -10.55 -1.17
C ILE A 64 -35.92 -10.61 -1.77
N GLY A 65 -35.64 -9.79 -2.78
CA GLY A 65 -34.31 -9.70 -3.36
C GLY A 65 -33.26 -9.23 -2.35
N LEU A 66 -33.64 -8.29 -1.47
CA LEU A 66 -32.77 -7.87 -0.36
C LEU A 66 -32.47 -9.03 0.61
N LEU A 67 -33.44 -9.88 0.96
CA LEU A 67 -33.18 -11.06 1.78
C LEU A 67 -32.28 -12.08 1.08
N ALA A 68 -32.47 -12.31 -0.22
CA ALA A 68 -31.64 -13.19 -1.04
C ALA A 68 -30.18 -12.70 -1.16
N ALA A 69 -29.96 -11.38 -1.10
CA ALA A 69 -28.63 -10.80 -1.13
C ALA A 69 -27.80 -11.04 0.15
N LEU A 70 -28.43 -11.36 1.29
CA LEU A 70 -27.75 -11.58 2.57
C LEU A 70 -26.76 -12.77 2.56
N PRO A 71 -27.13 -13.99 2.11
CA PRO A 71 -26.19 -15.10 2.01
C PRO A 71 -25.10 -14.84 0.97
N LEU A 72 -25.43 -14.22 -0.17
CA LEU A 72 -24.44 -13.88 -1.21
C LEU A 72 -23.38 -12.89 -0.70
N GLY A 73 -23.79 -11.90 0.11
CA GLY A 73 -22.87 -10.95 0.75
C GLY A 73 -21.91 -11.60 1.76
N ARG A 74 -22.26 -12.76 2.32
CA ARG A 74 -21.37 -13.55 3.19
C ARG A 74 -20.34 -14.33 2.38
N LEU A 75 -20.74 -14.87 1.22
CA LEU A 75 -19.86 -15.62 0.33
C LEU A 75 -18.86 -14.69 -0.38
N SER A 76 -19.28 -13.50 -0.82
CA SER A 76 -18.37 -12.53 -1.44
C SER A 76 -17.35 -11.95 -0.45
N ARG A 77 -17.68 -11.84 0.84
CA ARG A 77 -16.69 -11.49 1.87
C ARG A 77 -15.62 -12.55 2.11
N ALA A 78 -15.86 -13.81 1.75
CA ALA A 78 -14.89 -14.87 1.89
C ALA A 78 -13.82 -14.85 0.77
N GLY A 79 -14.06 -14.13 -0.32
CA GLY A 79 -13.24 -14.21 -1.53
C GLY A 79 -12.65 -12.92 -2.06
N VAL A 80 -13.04 -11.73 -1.57
CA VAL A 80 -12.37 -10.48 -1.97
C VAL A 80 -11.11 -10.32 -1.11
N PRO A 81 -9.89 -10.48 -1.68
CA PRO A 81 -8.69 -10.06 -0.99
C PRO A 81 -8.90 -8.59 -0.65
N ARG A 82 -8.80 -8.22 0.63
CA ARG A 82 -8.67 -6.79 0.92
C ARG A 82 -7.41 -6.35 0.18
N ALA A 83 -7.43 -5.20 -0.48
CA ALA A 83 -6.21 -4.61 -1.04
C ALA A 83 -5.05 -4.53 0.00
N SER A 84 -5.38 -4.54 1.30
CA SER A 84 -4.43 -4.65 2.40
C SER A 84 -3.76 -6.03 2.58
N ASP A 85 -4.34 -7.12 2.09
CA ASP A 85 -3.74 -8.46 2.16
C ASP A 85 -2.72 -8.67 1.04
N ASP A 86 -2.91 -8.02 -0.12
CA ASP A 86 -1.91 -7.97 -1.19
C ASP A 86 -0.69 -7.14 -0.77
N LEU A 87 -0.90 -6.06 0.00
CA LEU A 87 0.16 -5.14 0.44
C LEU A 87 1.04 -5.65 1.59
N PHE A 88 0.57 -6.60 2.41
CA PHE A 88 1.26 -7.03 3.64
C PHE A 88 1.39 -8.55 3.80
N GLY A 89 0.80 -9.34 2.91
CA GLY A 89 0.72 -10.79 3.05
C GLY A 89 -0.14 -11.26 4.24
N ARG A 90 -0.36 -12.57 4.33
CA ARG A 90 -1.12 -13.20 5.43
C ARG A 90 -0.26 -13.26 6.70
N VAL A 91 -0.45 -12.31 7.62
CA VAL A 91 0.24 -12.32 8.92
C VAL A 91 -0.37 -13.40 9.85
N SER A 92 0.45 -14.36 10.31
CA SER A 92 0.00 -15.42 11.22
C SER A 92 -0.37 -14.86 12.62
N PRO A 93 -1.60 -15.10 13.12
CA PRO A 93 -2.09 -14.48 14.35
C PRO A 93 -1.44 -14.99 15.66
N ARG A 94 -0.66 -16.08 15.61
CA ARG A 94 -0.09 -16.72 16.82
C ARG A 94 1.29 -16.20 17.23
N MET A 95 2.10 -15.64 16.33
CA MET A 95 3.43 -15.11 16.67
C MET A 95 3.43 -13.61 17.04
N ALA A 96 2.42 -12.85 16.63
CA ALA A 96 2.39 -11.38 16.76
C ALA A 96 1.97 -10.81 18.14
N ARG A 97 1.78 -11.61 19.20
CA ARG A 97 1.13 -11.11 20.44
C ARG A 97 2.06 -10.75 21.61
N ARG A 98 3.23 -11.38 21.78
CA ARG A 98 4.09 -11.16 22.96
C ARG A 98 5.34 -10.30 22.71
N GLY A 99 6.12 -10.57 21.65
CA GLY A 99 7.29 -9.75 21.30
C GLY A 99 6.95 -8.40 20.66
N ALA A 100 5.93 -8.42 19.80
CA ALA A 100 5.39 -7.27 19.08
C ALA A 100 4.96 -6.09 19.98
N ARG A 101 4.36 -6.37 21.15
CA ARG A 101 3.96 -5.33 22.12
C ARG A 101 5.14 -4.61 22.74
N LEU A 102 6.24 -5.31 22.99
CA LEU A 102 7.45 -4.74 23.60
C LEU A 102 8.27 -3.96 22.57
N ALA A 103 8.34 -4.46 21.33
CA ALA A 103 8.94 -3.76 20.19
C ALA A 103 8.15 -2.49 19.84
N VAL A 104 6.82 -2.54 19.81
CA VAL A 104 5.98 -1.35 19.62
C VAL A 104 6.07 -0.40 20.81
N ALA A 105 6.12 -0.89 22.05
CA ALA A 105 6.31 0.00 23.20
C ALA A 105 7.63 0.78 23.07
N ARG A 106 8.72 0.13 22.61
CA ARG A 106 10.02 0.78 22.38
C ARG A 106 10.01 1.74 21.17
N LEU A 107 9.25 1.41 20.13
CA LEU A 107 9.06 2.28 18.95
C LEU A 107 8.22 3.52 19.30
N LEU A 108 7.12 3.34 20.04
CA LEU A 108 6.27 4.43 20.55
C LEU A 108 7.03 5.35 21.52
N ASP A 109 8.03 4.81 22.21
CA ASP A 109 8.91 5.54 23.13
C ASP A 109 10.12 6.17 22.42
N GLY A 110 10.18 6.13 21.08
CA GLY A 110 11.21 6.78 20.25
C GLY A 110 12.59 6.13 20.32
N ARG A 111 12.73 4.94 20.91
CA ARG A 111 14.02 4.27 21.15
C ARG A 111 14.48 3.38 19.99
N ILE A 112 13.67 3.21 18.95
CA ILE A 112 14.01 2.44 17.75
C ILE A 112 13.82 3.35 16.54
N ARG A 113 14.90 3.57 15.77
CA ARG A 113 14.90 4.47 14.60
C ARG A 113 14.68 3.76 13.27
N HIS A 114 14.63 2.42 13.23
CA HIS A 114 14.47 1.65 12.00
C HIS A 114 13.33 0.65 12.14
N ALA A 115 12.45 0.60 11.13
CA ALA A 115 11.35 -0.34 11.12
C ALA A 115 11.83 -1.76 10.75
N THR A 116 12.04 -2.63 11.74
CA THR A 116 12.26 -4.06 11.47
C THR A 116 10.96 -4.70 10.96
N PRO A 117 11.03 -5.78 10.14
CA PRO A 117 9.83 -6.49 9.65
C PRO A 117 8.85 -6.89 10.77
N GLU A 118 9.37 -7.18 11.96
CA GLU A 118 8.60 -7.51 13.15
C GLU A 118 7.83 -6.31 13.71
N THR A 119 8.43 -5.11 13.71
CA THR A 119 7.75 -3.87 14.12
C THR A 119 6.63 -3.49 13.15
N LEU A 120 6.86 -3.67 11.84
CA LEU A 120 5.85 -3.52 10.80
C LEU A 120 4.66 -4.45 11.05
N GLY A 121 4.89 -5.74 11.26
CA GLY A 121 3.82 -6.71 11.55
C GLY A 121 2.99 -6.35 12.79
N SER A 122 3.63 -5.77 13.81
CA SER A 122 2.94 -5.29 15.00
C SER A 122 2.09 -4.04 14.74
N LEU A 123 2.62 -3.07 13.99
CA LEU A 123 1.87 -1.87 13.60
C LEU A 123 0.68 -2.22 12.71
N VAL A 124 0.86 -3.12 11.74
CA VAL A 124 -0.24 -3.65 10.91
C VAL A 124 -1.32 -4.27 11.78
N THR A 125 -0.92 -5.07 12.78
CA THR A 125 -1.88 -5.71 13.70
C THR A 125 -2.68 -4.67 14.49
N ILE A 126 -2.03 -3.60 14.96
CA ILE A 126 -2.68 -2.48 15.65
C ILE A 126 -3.61 -1.74 14.68
N MET A 127 -3.19 -1.46 13.45
CA MET A 127 -4.02 -0.81 12.43
C MET A 127 -5.24 -1.64 12.04
N ARG A 128 -5.17 -2.97 12.09
CA ARG A 128 -6.31 -3.84 11.76
C ARG A 128 -7.27 -4.05 12.93
N HIS A 129 -6.77 -4.17 14.16
CA HIS A 129 -7.56 -4.66 15.30
C HIS A 129 -7.56 -3.73 16.51
N GLY A 130 -6.72 -2.70 16.52
CA GLY A 130 -6.65 -1.71 17.59
C GLY A 130 -7.91 -0.85 17.64
N ASN A 131 -8.21 -0.28 18.81
CA ASN A 131 -9.24 0.76 18.93
C ASN A 131 -8.77 2.05 18.22
N VAL A 132 -9.70 2.99 18.00
CA VAL A 132 -9.43 4.25 17.26
C VAL A 132 -8.21 4.99 17.83
N ALA A 133 -8.12 5.10 19.16
CA ALA A 133 -7.00 5.77 19.83
C ALA A 133 -5.65 5.08 19.57
N ALA A 134 -5.59 3.75 19.60
CA ALA A 134 -4.37 2.99 19.33
C ALA A 134 -3.95 3.10 17.86
N ARG A 135 -4.90 3.02 16.92
CA ARG A 135 -4.62 3.20 15.48
C ARG A 135 -4.10 4.60 15.18
N ARG A 136 -4.72 5.62 15.78
CA ARG A 136 -4.26 7.01 15.68
C ARG A 136 -2.81 7.18 16.17
N ARG A 137 -2.48 6.69 17.37
CA ARG A 137 -1.11 6.78 17.90
C ARG A 137 -0.08 6.03 17.03
N ALA A 138 -0.45 4.86 16.53
CA ALA A 138 0.39 4.09 15.62
C ALA A 138 0.68 4.91 14.35
N LEU A 139 -0.35 5.51 13.76
CA LEU A 139 -0.21 6.36 12.58
C LEU A 139 0.63 7.62 12.86
N GLU A 140 0.41 8.31 14.00
CA GLU A 140 1.22 9.46 14.40
C GLU A 140 2.71 9.10 14.56
N THR A 141 3.01 7.89 15.05
CA THR A 141 4.38 7.37 15.16
C THR A 141 4.99 7.15 13.79
N VAL A 142 4.25 6.51 12.87
CA VAL A 142 4.68 6.32 11.48
C VAL A 142 4.97 7.65 10.79
N VAL A 143 4.14 8.67 11.02
CA VAL A 143 4.33 10.00 10.42
C VAL A 143 5.57 10.71 10.97
N ARG A 144 5.85 10.56 12.26
CA ARG A 144 7.00 11.23 12.91
C ARG A 144 8.34 10.64 12.44
N SER A 145 8.39 9.33 12.24
CA SER A 145 9.60 8.62 11.80
C SER A 145 9.33 7.92 10.47
N PHE A 146 8.87 8.70 9.48
CA PHE A 146 8.52 8.14 8.19
C PHE A 146 9.76 7.58 7.47
N GLU A 147 9.62 6.35 7.01
CA GLU A 147 10.51 5.69 6.05
C GLU A 147 9.63 5.19 4.90
N PRO A 148 10.10 5.16 3.64
CA PRO A 148 9.31 4.67 2.51
C PRO A 148 8.70 3.28 2.74
N ALA A 149 9.40 2.39 3.45
CA ALA A 149 8.91 1.06 3.84
C ALA A 149 7.68 1.07 4.77
N LEU A 150 7.39 2.19 5.43
CA LEU A 150 6.19 2.39 6.27
C LEU A 150 5.00 2.95 5.48
N SER A 151 5.19 3.39 4.23
CA SER A 151 4.12 3.90 3.37
C SER A 151 2.90 2.97 3.24
N PRO A 152 3.04 1.61 3.28
CA PRO A 152 1.88 0.72 3.32
C PRO A 152 0.93 0.98 4.49
N LEU A 153 1.44 1.41 5.64
CA LEU A 153 0.62 1.68 6.82
C LEU A 153 -0.24 2.93 6.64
N ILE A 154 0.29 3.94 5.94
CA ILE A 154 -0.45 5.15 5.55
C ILE A 154 -1.53 4.75 4.52
N ALA A 155 -1.17 3.95 3.51
CA ALA A 155 -2.13 3.44 2.53
C ALA A 155 -3.27 2.64 3.19
N LEU A 156 -2.95 1.80 4.16
CA LEU A 156 -3.95 1.09 4.97
C LEU A 156 -4.88 2.06 5.71
N ALA A 157 -4.31 3.10 6.33
CA ALA A 157 -5.07 4.11 7.08
C ALA A 157 -5.99 4.98 6.21
N LEU A 158 -5.66 5.20 4.92
CA LEU A 158 -6.56 5.88 3.97
C LEU A 158 -7.88 5.12 3.77
N THR A 159 -7.87 3.80 4.00
CA THR A 159 -9.07 2.95 3.92
C THR A 159 -9.73 2.68 5.28
N ASP A 160 -9.29 3.36 6.35
CA ASP A 160 -9.85 3.18 7.69
C ASP A 160 -11.33 3.56 7.73
N ARG A 161 -12.10 2.88 8.59
CA ARG A 161 -13.54 3.17 8.77
C ARG A 161 -13.76 4.52 9.44
N ASP A 162 -12.83 4.93 10.30
CA ASP A 162 -12.88 6.18 11.04
C ASP A 162 -12.43 7.36 10.16
N GLN A 163 -13.26 8.40 10.08
CA GLN A 163 -12.99 9.57 9.24
C GLN A 163 -11.77 10.38 9.72
N THR A 164 -11.54 10.45 11.03
CA THR A 164 -10.40 11.19 11.59
C THR A 164 -9.08 10.50 11.24
N ILE A 165 -9.05 9.16 11.27
CA ILE A 165 -7.87 8.39 10.84
C ILE A 165 -7.61 8.59 9.34
N ARG A 166 -8.65 8.54 8.49
CA ARG A 166 -8.49 8.81 7.05
C ARG A 166 -7.97 10.21 6.76
N ALA A 167 -8.48 11.21 7.45
CA ALA A 167 -8.02 12.60 7.31
C ALA A 167 -6.54 12.75 7.72
N LEU A 168 -6.14 12.09 8.82
CA LEU A 168 -4.75 12.10 9.28
C LEU A 168 -3.83 11.40 8.27
N ALA A 169 -4.27 10.28 7.70
CA ALA A 169 -3.52 9.56 6.66
C ALA A 169 -3.36 10.36 5.37
N ALA A 170 -4.40 11.09 4.94
CA ALA A 170 -4.34 11.97 3.77
C ALA A 170 -3.35 13.12 3.99
N ALA A 171 -3.41 13.77 5.16
CA ALA A 171 -2.45 14.82 5.53
C ALA A 171 -1.01 14.28 5.61
N ALA A 172 -0.82 13.07 6.15
CA ALA A 172 0.46 12.40 6.17
C ALA A 172 1.02 12.14 4.76
N SER A 173 0.19 11.62 3.86
CA SER A 173 0.57 11.35 2.47
C SER A 173 1.03 12.62 1.75
N ALA A 174 0.28 13.72 1.88
CA ALA A 174 0.66 15.00 1.31
C ALA A 174 2.02 15.49 1.84
N ARG A 175 2.26 15.35 3.16
CA ARG A 175 3.51 15.74 3.78
C ARG A 175 4.70 14.88 3.38
N VAL A 176 4.50 13.58 3.12
CA VAL A 176 5.55 12.70 2.59
C VAL A 176 6.00 13.16 1.21
N VAL A 177 5.04 13.47 0.32
CA VAL A 177 5.33 13.98 -1.03
C VAL A 177 6.06 15.33 -0.97
N GLU A 178 5.61 16.25 -0.12
CA GLU A 178 6.26 17.54 0.09
C GLU A 178 7.70 17.37 0.62
N ASN A 179 7.89 16.52 1.64
CA ASN A 179 9.21 16.25 2.21
C ASN A 179 10.17 15.66 1.16
N LEU A 180 9.70 14.74 0.31
CA LEU A 180 10.49 14.18 -0.79
C LEU A 180 10.89 15.27 -1.79
N ALA A 181 9.94 16.10 -2.22
CA ALA A 181 10.21 17.20 -3.15
C ALA A 181 11.25 18.19 -2.58
N SER A 182 11.07 18.64 -1.33
CA SER A 182 12.02 19.54 -0.66
C SER A 182 13.38 18.90 -0.39
N ALA A 183 13.45 17.59 -0.11
CA ALA A 183 14.72 16.89 0.07
C ALA A 183 15.47 16.76 -1.27
N ARG A 184 14.76 16.41 -2.35
CA ARG A 184 15.30 16.36 -3.71
C ARG A 184 15.86 17.72 -4.11
N GLU A 185 15.08 18.78 -3.99
CA GLU A 185 15.49 20.15 -4.37
C GLU A 185 16.76 20.58 -3.62
N ARG A 186 16.82 20.38 -2.30
CA ARG A 186 18.00 20.73 -1.49
C ARG A 186 19.25 19.97 -1.93
N LEU A 187 19.14 18.67 -2.17
CA LEU A 187 20.27 17.85 -2.60
C LEU A 187 20.71 18.20 -4.02
N SER A 188 19.76 18.40 -4.94
CA SER A 188 20.05 18.83 -6.32
C SER A 188 20.73 20.20 -6.36
N ALA A 189 20.27 21.15 -5.55
CA ALA A 189 20.91 22.47 -5.44
C ALA A 189 22.33 22.37 -4.87
N ARG A 190 22.55 21.50 -3.88
CA ARG A 190 23.90 21.25 -3.32
C ARG A 190 24.84 20.66 -4.37
N ILE A 191 24.37 19.71 -5.18
CA ILE A 191 25.14 19.12 -6.29
C ILE A 191 25.47 20.19 -7.34
N ALA A 192 24.50 21.03 -7.72
CA ALA A 192 24.71 22.10 -8.69
C ALA A 192 25.74 23.13 -8.21
N LEU A 193 25.66 23.55 -6.94
CA LEU A 193 26.64 24.47 -6.34
C LEU A 193 28.05 23.86 -6.30
N ALA A 194 28.17 22.56 -6.01
CA ALA A 194 29.46 21.88 -6.00
C ALA A 194 30.09 21.78 -7.40
N ALA A 195 29.27 21.68 -8.45
CA ALA A 195 29.75 21.66 -9.83
C ALA A 195 30.39 22.98 -10.27
N GLU A 196 30.01 24.11 -9.64
CA GLU A 196 30.64 25.43 -9.87
C GLU A 196 31.90 25.64 -9.01
N GLY A 197 32.15 24.76 -8.03
CA GLY A 197 33.27 24.84 -7.10
C GLY A 197 34.60 24.30 -7.67
N PRO A 198 35.73 24.58 -7.01
CA PRO A 198 37.06 24.13 -7.44
C PRO A 198 37.22 22.60 -7.46
N ASP A 199 36.47 21.90 -6.60
CA ASP A 199 36.46 20.42 -6.54
C ASP A 199 35.51 19.80 -7.60
N GLY A 200 34.65 20.61 -8.23
CA GLY A 200 33.80 20.26 -9.37
C GLY A 200 32.72 19.19 -9.13
N THR A 201 32.64 18.58 -7.94
CA THR A 201 31.68 17.51 -7.62
C THR A 201 31.40 17.43 -6.10
N ASP A 202 30.20 16.95 -5.72
CA ASP A 202 29.85 16.54 -4.36
C ASP A 202 29.30 15.11 -4.38
N PRO A 203 30.18 14.09 -4.28
CA PRO A 203 29.79 12.69 -4.43
C PRO A 203 28.86 12.22 -3.30
N ASP A 204 29.01 12.78 -2.09
CA ASP A 204 28.17 12.45 -0.93
C ASP A 204 26.73 12.92 -1.14
N ALA A 205 26.55 14.15 -1.66
CA ALA A 205 25.23 14.68 -1.99
C ALA A 205 24.57 13.87 -3.11
N ALA A 206 25.32 13.51 -4.15
CA ALA A 206 24.84 12.69 -5.25
C ALA A 206 24.42 11.29 -4.76
N GLN A 207 25.24 10.63 -3.93
CA GLN A 207 24.93 9.33 -3.36
C GLN A 207 23.71 9.39 -2.43
N THR A 208 23.60 10.45 -1.62
CA THR A 208 22.44 10.67 -0.74
C THR A 208 21.16 10.86 -1.56
N LEU A 209 21.22 11.63 -2.65
CA LEU A 209 20.08 11.83 -3.56
C LEU A 209 19.68 10.53 -4.25
N ALA A 210 20.63 9.81 -4.83
CA ALA A 210 20.38 8.53 -5.48
C ALA A 210 19.69 7.54 -4.51
N ARG A 211 20.18 7.44 -3.27
CA ARG A 211 19.60 6.59 -2.24
C ARG A 211 18.17 7.01 -1.89
N LEU A 212 17.93 8.30 -1.67
CA LEU A 212 16.60 8.83 -1.38
C LEU A 212 15.60 8.45 -2.49
N LEU A 213 15.98 8.65 -3.75
CA LEU A 213 15.13 8.35 -4.91
C LEU A 213 14.87 6.85 -5.03
N ALA A 214 15.90 6.02 -4.89
CA ALA A 214 15.80 4.56 -4.94
C ALA A 214 14.91 3.99 -3.83
N ASP A 215 15.07 4.47 -2.59
CA ASP A 215 14.28 4.02 -1.44
C ASP A 215 12.79 4.33 -1.62
N HIS A 216 12.45 5.54 -2.09
CA HIS A 216 11.06 5.90 -2.41
C HIS A 216 10.52 5.10 -3.59
N ALA A 217 11.29 4.96 -4.67
CA ALA A 217 10.86 4.20 -5.82
C ALA A 217 10.59 2.72 -5.52
N ARG A 218 11.34 2.14 -4.59
CA ARG A 218 11.22 0.73 -4.19
C ARG A 218 10.02 0.50 -3.27
N ALA A 219 9.90 1.33 -2.24
CA ALA A 219 9.04 0.99 -1.10
C ALA A 219 7.84 1.93 -0.90
N ASP A 220 7.81 3.10 -1.53
CA ASP A 220 6.73 4.07 -1.35
C ASP A 220 5.50 3.70 -2.19
N VAL A 221 4.52 3.05 -1.57
CA VAL A 221 3.26 2.64 -2.22
C VAL A 221 2.26 3.78 -2.38
N LEU A 222 2.55 4.97 -1.84
CA LEU A 222 1.71 6.15 -2.02
C LEU A 222 1.92 6.79 -3.40
N LEU A 223 3.03 6.46 -4.06
CA LEU A 223 3.35 6.92 -5.40
C LEU A 223 2.72 6.01 -6.46
N SER A 224 2.34 6.61 -7.59
CA SER A 224 1.90 5.83 -8.76
C SER A 224 3.07 5.01 -9.34
N ASP A 225 2.75 3.96 -10.08
CA ASP A 225 3.77 3.14 -10.77
C ASP A 225 4.66 3.99 -11.69
N SER A 226 4.06 4.92 -12.43
CA SER A 226 4.81 5.85 -13.30
C SER A 226 5.76 6.76 -12.51
N GLN A 227 5.33 7.29 -11.36
CA GLN A 227 6.20 8.09 -10.49
C GLN A 227 7.37 7.26 -9.95
N ARG A 228 7.10 6.02 -9.54
CA ARG A 228 8.16 5.11 -9.06
C ARG A 228 9.16 4.80 -10.15
N ILE A 229 8.73 4.58 -11.40
CA ILE A 229 9.62 4.37 -12.55
C ILE A 229 10.51 5.60 -12.75
N HIS A 230 9.94 6.81 -12.81
CA HIS A 230 10.73 8.03 -12.97
C HIS A 230 11.74 8.24 -11.84
N LEU A 231 11.39 7.91 -10.59
CA LEU A 231 12.35 7.98 -9.48
C LEU A 231 13.51 6.98 -9.63
N ARG A 232 13.28 5.80 -10.22
CA ARG A 232 14.36 4.83 -10.53
C ARG A 232 15.26 5.34 -11.63
N GLU A 233 14.68 5.91 -12.69
CA GLU A 233 15.43 6.53 -13.78
C GLU A 233 16.28 7.69 -13.25
N ASP A 234 15.71 8.57 -12.44
CA ASP A 234 16.41 9.69 -11.81
C ASP A 234 17.52 9.20 -10.87
N ALA A 235 17.29 8.12 -10.11
CA ALA A 235 18.31 7.51 -9.25
C ALA A 235 19.48 6.96 -10.08
N ALA A 236 19.20 6.20 -11.13
CA ALA A 236 20.22 5.66 -12.03
C ALA A 236 21.03 6.78 -12.70
N ALA A 237 20.36 7.84 -13.19
CA ALA A 237 21.01 9.00 -13.79
C ALA A 237 21.91 9.73 -12.79
N THR A 238 21.46 9.91 -11.55
CA THR A 238 22.24 10.53 -10.47
C THR A 238 23.48 9.71 -10.11
N ILE A 239 23.37 8.38 -10.12
CA ILE A 239 24.52 7.51 -9.88
C ILE A 239 25.52 7.57 -11.04
N ALA A 240 25.02 7.57 -12.28
CA ALA A 240 25.84 7.59 -13.49
C ALA A 240 26.61 8.92 -13.65
N SER A 241 26.03 10.04 -13.21
CA SER A 241 26.70 11.35 -13.22
C SER A 241 27.71 11.54 -12.10
N GLY A 242 27.67 10.72 -11.05
CA GLY A 242 28.66 10.74 -9.96
C GLY A 242 30.00 10.17 -10.41
N THR A 243 30.95 11.06 -10.75
CA THR A 243 32.30 10.72 -11.26
C THR A 243 33.01 9.68 -10.36
N PRO A 244 33.67 8.66 -10.94
CA PRO A 244 34.35 7.60 -10.20
C PRO A 244 35.77 8.00 -9.80
N ASP A 245 35.99 9.18 -9.22
CA ASP A 245 37.35 9.61 -8.85
C ASP A 245 37.61 9.38 -7.35
N GLY A 246 38.08 8.18 -7.03
CA GLY A 246 38.84 7.92 -5.79
C GLY A 246 38.08 7.38 -4.58
N GLY A 247 36.79 7.05 -4.68
CA GLY A 247 36.05 6.40 -3.61
C GLY A 247 36.62 5.02 -3.26
N GLY A 248 36.68 4.69 -1.96
CA GLY A 248 37.19 3.40 -1.50
C GLY A 248 36.39 2.22 -2.08
N THR A 249 36.94 1.00 -2.02
CA THR A 249 36.31 -0.21 -2.57
C THR A 249 34.90 -0.48 -1.99
N ALA A 250 34.60 0.05 -0.80
CA ALA A 250 33.28 -0.04 -0.18
C ALA A 250 32.22 0.83 -0.89
N ASP A 251 32.55 2.09 -1.20
CA ASP A 251 31.61 3.01 -1.87
C ASP A 251 31.31 2.56 -3.30
N ALA A 252 32.31 2.01 -3.99
CA ALA A 252 32.14 1.42 -5.30
C ALA A 252 31.19 0.21 -5.27
N ARG A 253 31.29 -0.66 -4.24
CA ARG A 253 30.38 -1.80 -4.05
C ARG A 253 28.96 -1.35 -3.79
N ASP A 254 28.75 -0.39 -2.90
CA ASP A 254 27.41 0.12 -2.56
C ASP A 254 26.75 0.76 -3.80
N ARG A 255 27.52 1.50 -4.59
CA ARG A 255 27.07 2.09 -5.86
C ARG A 255 26.67 1.03 -6.89
N GLN A 256 27.50 0.01 -7.11
CA GLN A 256 27.19 -1.08 -8.02
C GLN A 256 25.96 -1.88 -7.57
N THR A 257 25.81 -2.10 -6.26
CA THR A 257 24.63 -2.76 -5.69
C THR A 257 23.37 -1.94 -5.98
N MET A 258 23.41 -0.63 -5.75
CA MET A 258 22.29 0.27 -6.02
C MET A 258 21.91 0.31 -7.51
N LEU A 259 22.90 0.32 -8.42
CA LEU A 259 22.65 0.23 -9.86
C LEU A 259 21.98 -1.09 -10.25
N LEU A 260 22.47 -2.22 -9.73
CA LEU A 260 21.89 -3.55 -9.96
C LEU A 260 20.43 -3.60 -9.50
N GLU A 261 20.14 -3.12 -8.29
CA GLU A 261 18.78 -3.05 -7.76
C GLU A 261 17.90 -2.15 -8.63
N THR A 262 18.43 -1.02 -9.10
CA THR A 262 17.69 -0.05 -9.93
C THR A 262 17.37 -0.63 -11.31
N PHE A 263 18.34 -1.23 -12.00
CA PHE A 263 18.11 -1.86 -13.30
C PHE A 263 17.14 -3.04 -13.19
N TRP A 264 17.27 -3.84 -12.13
CA TRP A 264 16.33 -4.94 -11.90
C TRP A 264 14.91 -4.43 -11.70
N ALA A 265 14.73 -3.42 -10.86
CA ALA A 265 13.43 -2.82 -10.61
C ALA A 265 12.81 -2.13 -11.85
N ASN A 266 13.63 -1.78 -12.85
CA ASN A 266 13.20 -1.25 -14.14
C ASN A 266 12.96 -2.33 -15.20
N GLY A 267 13.34 -3.59 -14.95
CA GLY A 267 13.32 -4.65 -15.94
C GLY A 267 14.38 -4.46 -17.04
N ASP A 268 15.41 -3.66 -16.81
CA ASP A 268 16.50 -3.42 -17.77
C ASP A 268 17.57 -4.51 -17.64
N TYR A 269 17.22 -5.72 -18.08
CA TYR A 269 18.11 -6.88 -18.00
C TYR A 269 19.36 -6.75 -18.87
N ALA A 270 19.29 -5.98 -19.97
CA ALA A 270 20.43 -5.72 -20.84
C ALA A 270 21.50 -4.86 -20.13
N ALA A 271 21.07 -3.85 -19.35
CA ALA A 271 21.99 -3.07 -18.52
C ALA A 271 22.62 -3.93 -17.41
N ILE A 272 21.84 -4.84 -16.79
CA ILE A 272 22.38 -5.80 -15.82
C ILE A 272 23.45 -6.66 -16.48
N ASP A 273 23.16 -7.29 -17.62
CA ASP A 273 24.13 -8.16 -18.29
C ASP A 273 25.41 -7.42 -18.71
N THR A 274 25.27 -6.17 -19.17
CA THR A 274 26.42 -5.31 -19.50
C THR A 274 27.27 -5.03 -18.26
N MET A 275 26.62 -4.70 -17.14
CA MET A 275 27.34 -4.43 -15.89
C MET A 275 28.02 -5.69 -15.33
N VAL A 276 27.36 -6.85 -15.42
CA VAL A 276 27.94 -8.13 -15.00
C VAL A 276 29.14 -8.50 -15.87
N ALA A 277 29.05 -8.34 -17.19
CA ALA A 277 30.18 -8.55 -18.10
C ALA A 277 31.36 -7.60 -17.78
N ALA A 278 31.08 -6.35 -17.42
CA ALA A 278 32.09 -5.39 -16.99
C ALA A 278 32.75 -5.80 -15.65
N ILE A 279 32.00 -6.40 -14.72
CA ILE A 279 32.54 -6.94 -13.46
C ILE A 279 33.40 -8.18 -13.71
N GLU A 280 32.96 -9.09 -14.59
CA GLU A 280 33.68 -10.33 -14.92
C GLU A 280 35.03 -10.08 -15.61
N THR A 281 35.20 -8.93 -16.27
CA THR A 281 36.47 -8.52 -16.89
C THR A 281 37.46 -7.86 -15.92
N GLN A 282 37.04 -7.52 -14.69
CA GLN A 282 37.93 -6.98 -13.66
C GLN A 282 38.77 -8.08 -13.00
N PRO A 283 40.00 -7.77 -12.54
CA PRO A 283 40.82 -8.73 -11.80
C PRO A 283 40.06 -9.26 -10.58
N ALA A 284 40.07 -10.59 -10.41
CA ALA A 284 39.27 -11.27 -9.40
C ALA A 284 39.79 -10.98 -7.98
N ASP A 285 39.23 -9.96 -7.32
CA ASP A 285 39.39 -9.76 -5.90
C ASP A 285 38.21 -10.40 -5.12
N ALA A 286 38.13 -10.19 -3.81
CA ALA A 286 37.00 -10.69 -3.01
C ALA A 286 35.67 -9.98 -3.38
N THR A 287 35.73 -8.71 -3.76
CA THR A 287 34.59 -7.87 -4.12
C THR A 287 33.97 -8.30 -5.45
N THR A 288 34.78 -8.50 -6.47
CA THR A 288 34.38 -8.98 -7.79
C THR A 288 33.71 -10.35 -7.70
N ARG A 289 34.19 -11.24 -6.82
CA ARG A 289 33.60 -12.57 -6.60
C ARG A 289 32.22 -12.53 -5.94
N ASP A 290 32.03 -11.67 -4.95
CA ASP A 290 30.71 -11.52 -4.31
C ASP A 290 29.70 -10.88 -5.27
N MET A 291 30.12 -9.90 -6.07
CA MET A 291 29.28 -9.29 -7.09
C MET A 291 28.90 -10.27 -8.20
N ALA A 292 29.85 -11.11 -8.66
CA ALA A 292 29.58 -12.17 -9.62
C ALA A 292 28.56 -13.21 -9.07
N ARG A 293 28.63 -13.54 -7.77
CA ARG A 293 27.62 -14.41 -7.12
C ARG A 293 26.25 -13.75 -7.09
N LEU A 294 26.18 -12.47 -6.77
CA LEU A 294 24.93 -11.70 -6.71
C LEU A 294 24.29 -11.61 -8.11
N ALA A 295 25.10 -11.35 -9.12
CA ALA A 295 24.71 -11.39 -10.53
C ALA A 295 24.19 -12.77 -10.98
N GLN A 296 24.89 -13.84 -10.59
CA GLN A 296 24.51 -15.20 -10.93
C GLN A 296 23.21 -15.62 -10.23
N TRP A 297 23.03 -15.22 -8.97
CA TRP A 297 21.75 -15.38 -8.25
C TRP A 297 20.61 -14.65 -8.96
N TRP A 298 20.85 -13.42 -9.43
CA TRP A 298 19.88 -12.65 -10.21
C TRP A 298 19.47 -13.37 -11.51
N ARG A 299 20.45 -13.80 -12.31
CA ARG A 299 20.19 -14.53 -13.56
C ARG A 299 19.36 -15.80 -13.31
N ALA A 300 19.69 -16.55 -12.26
CA ALA A 300 18.94 -17.76 -11.89
C ALA A 300 17.49 -17.46 -11.46
N GLY A 301 17.27 -16.35 -10.76
CA GLY A 301 15.93 -15.89 -10.36
C GLY A 301 15.08 -15.35 -11.51
N ALA A 302 15.69 -14.76 -12.55
CA ALA A 302 14.97 -14.23 -13.72
C ALA A 302 14.45 -15.33 -14.67
N THR A 303 15.05 -16.52 -14.62
CA THR A 303 14.67 -17.66 -15.47
C THR A 303 13.63 -18.60 -14.83
N ALA A 304 13.21 -18.32 -13.59
CA ALA A 304 12.26 -19.12 -12.80
C ALA A 304 10.86 -18.50 -12.80
#